data_AF-A0A3B0S3M3-F1
#
_entry.id   AF-A0A3B0S3M3-F1
#
_cell.length_a   1.000
_cell.length_b   1.000
_cell.length_c   1.000
_cell.angle_alpha   90.00
_cell.angle_beta   90.00
_cell.angle_gamma   90.00
#
_symmetry.space_group_name_H-M   'P 1'
#
loop_
_entity.id
_entity.type
_entity.pdbx_description
1 polymer ?
#
loop_
_entity_poly.entity_id
_entity_poly.type
_entity_poly.pdbx_seq_one_letter_code
_entity_poly.pdbx_strand_id
1 'polypeptide(L)' 'AYYNEYSPDLREHLASICRSLGIAATGGSDFHGTYKPDIKVGTGLGDLTVPDESLQQLVTQRNR' A
#
# COMPACT_ATOMS: atom_id res chain seq x y z
N ALA A 1 0.41 -3.88 2.56
CA ALA A 1 -1.05 -3.89 2.50
C ALA A 1 -1.53 -2.60 3.12
N TYR A 2 -1.52 -1.52 2.34
CA TYR A 2 -1.76 -0.17 2.85
C TYR A 2 -2.81 0.50 1.96
N TYR A 3 -4.06 0.36 2.39
CA TYR A 3 -5.21 0.99 1.76
C TYR A 3 -6.13 1.50 2.86
N ASN A 4 -6.60 2.75 2.75
CA ASN A 4 -7.26 3.45 3.84
C ASN A 4 -8.59 2.81 4.26
N GLU A 5 -9.28 2.12 3.35
CA GLU A 5 -10.57 1.47 3.67
C GLU A 5 -10.42 0.11 4.36
N TYR A 6 -9.20 -0.43 4.44
CA TYR A 6 -8.94 -1.63 5.24
C TYR A 6 -8.79 -1.26 6.71
N SER A 7 -9.40 -2.06 7.58
CA SER A 7 -9.16 -1.93 9.02
C SER A 7 -7.69 -2.21 9.35
N PRO A 8 -7.14 -1.65 10.45
CA PRO A 8 -5.77 -1.93 10.87
C PRO A 8 -5.47 -3.42 11.00
N ASP A 9 -6.40 -4.21 11.56
CA ASP A 9 -6.25 -5.66 11.72
C ASP A 9 -6.13 -6.39 10.37
N LEU A 10 -6.93 -5.99 9.37
CA LEU A 10 -6.86 -6.56 8.03
C LEU A 10 -5.53 -6.20 7.35
N ARG A 11 -5.05 -4.97 7.51
CA ARG A 11 -3.75 -4.53 6.97
C ARG A 11 -2.61 -5.37 7.55
N GLU A 12 -2.60 -5.59 8.87
CA GLU A 12 -1.58 -6.40 9.53
C GLU A 12 -1.66 -7.88 9.10
N HIS A 13 -2.87 -8.43 9.03
CA HIS A 13 -3.09 -9.81 8.57
C HIS A 13 -2.55 -10.03 7.16
N LEU A 14 -2.90 -9.15 6.21
CA LEU A 14 -2.41 -9.21 4.83
C LEU A 14 -0.89 -8.99 4.75
N ALA A 15 -0.34 -8.05 5.53
CA ALA A 15 1.10 -7.84 5.61
C ALA A 15 1.83 -9.10 6.09
N SER A 16 1.28 -9.80 7.07
CA SER A 16 1.82 -11.08 7.56
C SER A 16 1.84 -12.16 6.48
N ILE A 17 0.76 -12.27 5.69
CA ILE A 17 0.71 -13.20 4.56
C ILE A 17 1.79 -12.86 3.52
N CYS A 18 1.90 -11.58 3.12
CA CYS A 18 2.93 -11.12 2.20
C CYS A 18 4.34 -11.49 2.70
N ARG A 19 4.64 -11.26 3.99
CA ARG A 19 5.93 -11.63 4.61
C ARG A 19 6.19 -13.13 4.50
N SER A 20 5.19 -13.97 4.80
CA SER A 20 5.33 -15.44 4.75
C SER A 20 5.60 -15.98 3.35
N LEU A 21 5.09 -15.30 2.31
CA LEU A 21 5.23 -15.69 0.92
C LEU A 21 6.39 -14.99 0.19
N GLY A 22 7.11 -14.10 0.86
CA GLY A 22 8.18 -13.31 0.24
C GLY A 22 7.67 -12.30 -0.81
N ILE A 23 6.41 -11.88 -0.71
CA ILE A 23 5.77 -10.90 -1.59
C ILE A 23 5.93 -9.50 -0.99
N ALA A 24 6.22 -8.48 -1.82
CA ALA A 24 6.26 -7.10 -1.35
C ALA A 24 4.86 -6.63 -0.94
N ALA A 25 4.69 -6.24 0.31
CA ALA A 25 3.44 -5.66 0.78
C ALA A 25 3.37 -4.19 0.34
N THR A 26 2.43 -3.83 -0.52
CA THR A 26 2.34 -2.46 -1.09
C THR A 26 1.03 -1.76 -0.68
N GLY A 27 0.81 -0.57 -1.24
CA GLY A 27 -0.39 0.23 -1.06
C GLY A 27 -0.45 1.41 -2.02
N GLY A 28 -1.52 2.19 -1.93
CA GLY A 28 -1.75 3.36 -2.78
C GLY A 28 -3.09 4.02 -2.48
N SER A 29 -3.24 5.26 -2.94
CA SER A 29 -4.45 6.05 -2.71
C SER A 29 -5.60 5.69 -3.65
N ASP A 30 -5.32 4.90 -4.68
CA ASP A 30 -6.27 4.61 -5.74
C ASP A 30 -6.84 5.89 -6.39
N PHE A 31 -5.97 6.89 -6.57
CA PHE A 31 -6.32 8.17 -7.20
C PHE A 31 -6.71 7.99 -8.67
N HIS A 32 -7.86 8.53 -9.04
CA HIS A 32 -8.43 8.45 -10.40
C HIS A 32 -8.86 9.83 -10.93
N GLY A 33 -8.21 10.90 -10.49
CA GLY A 33 -8.48 12.26 -10.98
C GLY A 33 -9.91 12.72 -10.67
N THR A 34 -10.58 13.25 -11.69
CA THR A 34 -11.94 13.80 -11.57
C THR A 34 -12.98 12.74 -11.20
N TYR A 35 -12.69 11.45 -11.37
CA TYR A 35 -13.57 10.36 -10.94
C TYR A 35 -13.60 10.18 -9.42
N LYS A 36 -12.49 10.49 -8.73
CA LYS A 36 -12.39 10.51 -7.26
C LYS A 36 -11.80 11.85 -6.80
N PRO A 37 -12.58 12.94 -6.90
CA PRO A 37 -12.06 14.31 -6.74
C PRO A 37 -11.53 14.60 -5.34
N ASP A 38 -11.96 13.84 -4.33
CA ASP A 38 -11.54 14.02 -2.94
C ASP A 38 -10.14 13.44 -2.65
N ILE A 39 -9.63 12.57 -3.54
CA ILE A 39 -8.31 11.95 -3.37
C ILE A 39 -7.26 12.88 -3.96
N LYS A 40 -6.30 13.31 -3.14
CA LYS A 40 -5.18 14.15 -3.60
C LYS A 40 -3.94 13.31 -3.86
N VAL A 41 -3.25 13.61 -4.96
CA VAL A 41 -1.94 13.01 -5.28
C VAL A 41 -0.96 13.33 -4.14
N GLY A 42 -0.19 12.33 -3.73
CA GLY A 42 0.84 12.45 -2.70
C GLY A 42 0.35 12.32 -1.26
N THR A 43 -0.97 12.40 -1.00
CA THR A 43 -1.52 12.29 0.37
C THR A 43 -2.56 11.18 0.50
N GLY A 44 -3.39 10.96 -0.52
CA GLY A 44 -4.50 10.01 -0.42
C GLY A 44 -5.59 10.46 0.56
N LEU A 45 -6.14 9.53 1.35
CA LEU A 45 -7.20 9.77 2.33
C LEU A 45 -6.88 9.10 3.67
N GLY A 46 -7.46 9.64 4.74
CA GLY A 46 -7.40 9.05 6.07
C GLY A 46 -5.97 8.91 6.59
N ASP A 47 -5.64 7.71 7.06
CA ASP A 47 -4.34 7.35 7.64
C ASP A 47 -3.44 6.63 6.63
N LEU A 48 -3.73 6.74 5.32
CA LEU A 48 -2.95 6.07 4.29
C LEU A 48 -1.47 6.44 4.38
N THR A 49 -0.65 5.47 4.74
CA THR A 49 0.81 5.57 4.73
C THR A 49 1.36 4.30 4.12
N VAL A 50 2.12 4.44 3.03
CA VAL A 50 2.85 3.34 2.40
C VAL A 50 4.32 3.46 2.84
N PRO A 51 4.88 2.49 3.57
CA PRO A 51 6.27 2.55 4.02
C PRO A 51 7.27 2.46 2.85
N ASP A 52 8.38 3.18 2.95
CA ASP A 52 9.44 3.21 1.93
C ASP A 52 10.04 1.83 1.66
N GLU A 53 10.03 0.93 2.66
CA GLU A 53 10.46 -0.46 2.53
C GLU A 53 9.66 -1.21 1.45
N SER A 54 8.41 -0.80 1.19
CA SER A 54 7.58 -1.39 0.13
C SER A 54 8.25 -1.21 -1.24
N LEU A 55 8.81 -0.02 -1.51
CA LEU A 55 9.54 0.26 -2.74
C LEU A 55 10.86 -0.51 -2.80
N GLN A 56 11.60 -0.55 -1.69
CA GLN A 56 12.87 -1.30 -1.61
C GLN A 56 12.66 -2.80 -1.89
N GLN A 57 11.58 -3.39 -1.35
CA GLN A 57 11.21 -4.78 -1.60
C GLN A 57 10.82 -5.01 -3.06
N LEU A 58 10.03 -4.12 -3.66
CA LEU A 58 9.68 -4.20 -5.09
C LEU A 58 10.92 -4.14 -5.98
N VAL A 59 11.84 -3.21 -5.73
CA VAL A 59 13.09 -3.08 -6.50
C VAL A 59 13.94 -4.33 -6.36
N THR A 60 14.05 -4.86 -5.14
CA THR A 60 14.79 -6.11 -4.88
C THR A 60 14.18 -7.29 -5.63
N GLN A 61 12.86 -7.46 -5.59
CA GLN A 61 12.15 -8.55 -6.26
C GLN A 61 12.19 -8.45 -7.78
N ARG A 62 12.12 -7.24 -8.34
CA ARG A 62 12.25 -7.00 -9.78
C ARG A 62 13.61 -7.44 -10.34
N ASN A 63 14.66 -7.34 -9.53
CA ASN A 63 16.03 -7.65 -9.95
C ASN A 63 16.44 -9.10 -9.60
N ARG A 64 15.51 -9.95 -9.12
CA ARG A 64 15.72 -11.39 -8.94
C ARG A 64 15.48 -12.13 -10.24
#